data_AF-A0A966IDF7-F1
#
_entry.id   AF-A0A966IDF7-F1
#
_cell.length_a   1.000
_cell.length_b   1.000
_cell.length_c   1.000
_cell.angle_alpha   90.00
_cell.angle_beta   90.00
_cell.angle_gamma   90.00
#
_symmetry.space_group_name_H-M   'P 1'
#
loop_
_entity.id
_entity.type
_entity.pdbx_description
1 polymer ?
#
loop_
_entity_poly.entity_id
_entity_poly.type
_entity_poly.pdbx_seq_one_letter_code
_entity_poly.pdbx_strand_id
1 'polypeptide(L)' 'MGAVASAIGFAGGDIRGLVVLSSEGGRGIDDITVAFPGTDPADLINVLNAIGGVEVLSVTPVS' A
#
# COMPACT_ATOMS: atom_id res chain seq x y z
N MET A 1 9.73 1.92 5.38
CA MET A 1 9.34 1.62 3.98
C MET A 1 9.51 0.16 3.55
N GLY A 2 10.40 -0.65 4.14
CA GLY A 2 10.61 -2.03 3.68
C GLY A 2 9.43 -2.99 3.88
N ALA A 3 8.70 -2.89 5.00
CA ALA A 3 7.61 -3.83 5.31
C ALA A 3 6.41 -3.73 4.35
N VAL A 4 6.01 -2.50 3.98
CA VAL A 4 4.87 -2.25 3.07
C VAL A 4 5.18 -2.79 1.67
N ALA A 5 6.35 -2.46 1.11
CA ALA A 5 6.75 -2.93 -0.21
C ALA A 5 6.86 -4.46 -0.27
N SER A 6 7.42 -5.09 0.76
CA SER A 6 7.50 -6.56 0.85
C SER A 6 6.12 -7.22 0.93
N ALA A 7 5.19 -6.65 1.68
CA ALA A 7 3.83 -7.14 1.79
C ALA A 7 3.08 -7.07 0.45
N ILE A 8 3.23 -5.97 -0.29
CA ILE A 8 2.69 -5.83 -1.64
C ILE A 8 3.25 -6.92 -2.56
N GLY A 9 4.57 -7.10 -2.59
CA GLY A 9 5.21 -8.13 -3.41
C GLY A 9 4.76 -9.55 -3.03
N PHE A 10 4.60 -9.84 -1.73
CA PHE A 10 4.11 -11.14 -1.25
C PHE A 10 2.66 -11.42 -1.68
N ALA A 11 1.81 -10.39 -1.73
CA ALA A 11 0.44 -10.49 -2.23
C ALA A 11 0.37 -10.62 -3.77
N GLY A 12 1.50 -10.70 -4.47
CA GLY A 12 1.57 -10.72 -5.93
C GLY A 12 1.35 -9.35 -6.57
N GLY A 13 1.39 -8.28 -5.79
CA GLY A 13 1.31 -6.91 -6.28
C GLY A 13 2.63 -6.44 -6.89
N ASP A 14 2.51 -5.69 -7.97
CA ASP A 14 3.58 -4.98 -8.66
C ASP A 14 3.41 -3.48 -8.46
N ILE A 15 4.39 -2.83 -7.84
CA ILE A 15 4.35 -1.40 -7.55
C ILE A 15 4.63 -0.63 -8.85
N ARG A 16 3.63 0.13 -9.31
CA ARG A 16 3.70 0.94 -10.53
C ARG A 16 4.14 2.37 -10.29
N GLY A 17 3.90 2.89 -9.09
CA GLY A 17 4.21 4.25 -8.72
C GLY A 17 4.21 4.45 -7.21
N LEU A 18 5.00 5.42 -6.77
CA LEU A 18 5.09 5.83 -5.37
C LEU A 18 5.27 7.34 -5.32
N VAL A 19 4.40 8.02 -4.58
CA VAL A 19 4.48 9.45 -4.31
C VAL A 19 4.41 9.66 -2.79
N VAL A 20 5.38 10.39 -2.25
CA VAL A 20 5.34 10.79 -0.83
C VAL A 20 4.50 12.06 -0.73
N LEU A 21 3.33 11.97 -0.10
CA LEU A 21 2.42 13.11 0.06
C LEU A 21 2.82 14.00 1.24
N SER A 22 3.24 13.39 2.35
CA SER A 22 3.75 14.12 3.52
C SER A 22 4.69 13.27 4.36
N SER A 23 5.55 13.93 5.13
CA SER A 23 6.44 13.29 6.09
C SER A 23 6.71 14.27 7.23
N GLU A 24 5.83 14.29 8.22
CA GLU A 24 5.87 15.23 9.35
C GLU A 24 5.55 14.53 10.67
N GLY A 25 6.14 14.99 11.77
CA GLY A 25 5.78 14.52 13.12
C GLY A 25 5.98 13.01 13.35
N GLY A 26 6.88 12.37 12.60
CA GLY A 26 7.09 10.91 12.68
C GLY A 26 6.07 10.06 11.92
N ARG A 27 5.15 10.68 11.17
CA ARG A 27 4.18 10.02 10.30
C ARG A 27 4.46 10.36 8.84
N GLY A 28 4.60 9.32 8.02
CA GLY A 28 4.64 9.44 6.56
C GLY A 28 3.28 9.09 5.95
N ILE A 29 2.88 9.81 4.90
CA ILE A 29 1.76 9.45 4.04
C ILE A 29 2.31 9.21 2.64
N ASP A 30 2.24 7.96 2.20
CA ASP A 30 2.65 7.52 0.88
C ASP A 30 1.41 7.17 0.05
N ASP A 31 1.36 7.66 -1.19
CA ASP A 31 0.43 7.21 -2.21
C ASP A 31 1.15 6.17 -3.09
N ILE A 32 0.60 4.96 -3.16
CA ILE A 32 1.23 3.82 -3.82
C ILE A 32 0.26 3.28 -4.86
N THR A 33 0.66 3.33 -6.12
CA THR A 33 -0.06 2.68 -7.21
C THR A 33 0.41 1.24 -7.35
N VAL A 34 -0.50 0.28 -7.21
CA VAL A 34 -0.20 -1.16 -7.25
C VAL A 34 -1.05 -1.82 -8.32
N ALA A 35 -0.43 -2.61 -9.19
CA ALA A 35 -1.13 -3.58 -10.02
C ALA A 35 -1.11 -4.93 -9.30
N PHE A 36 -2.23 -5.60 -9.13
CA PHE A 36 -2.29 -6.88 -8.43
C PHE A 36 -3.26 -7.84 -9.14
N PRO A 37 -3.10 -9.16 -8.99
CA PRO A 37 -3.99 -10.12 -9.59
C PRO A 37 -5.38 -10.08 -8.95
N GLY A 38 -6.42 -10.23 -9.76
CA GLY A 38 -7.81 -10.22 -9.30
C GLY A 38 -8.45 -8.83 -9.34
N THR A 39 -9.65 -8.72 -8.76
CA THR A 39 -10.47 -7.50 -8.81
C THR A 39 -10.83 -6.95 -7.44
N ASP A 40 -10.58 -7.71 -6.37
CA ASP A 40 -10.89 -7.31 -5.00
C ASP A 40 -9.59 -6.98 -4.24
N PRO A 41 -9.38 -5.71 -3.82
CA PRO A 41 -8.21 -5.32 -3.06
C PRO A 41 -8.27 -5.71 -1.57
N ALA A 42 -9.37 -6.30 -1.08
CA ALA A 42 -9.58 -6.57 0.35
C ALA A 42 -8.44 -7.37 0.99
N ASP A 43 -7.93 -8.39 0.31
CA ASP A 43 -6.82 -9.21 0.83
C ASP A 43 -5.54 -8.40 1.01
N LEU A 44 -5.20 -7.54 0.05
CA LEU A 44 -4.04 -6.66 0.14
C LEU A 44 -4.21 -5.65 1.29
N ILE A 45 -5.41 -5.05 1.42
CA ILE A 45 -5.72 -4.11 2.50
C ILE A 45 -5.56 -4.79 3.87
N ASN A 46 -6.05 -6.02 4.02
CA ASN A 46 -5.92 -6.79 5.26
C ASN A 46 -4.46 -7.07 5.62
N VAL A 47 -3.64 -7.46 4.64
CA VAL A 47 -2.21 -7.69 4.84
C VAL A 47 -1.49 -6.40 5.25
N LEU A 48 -1.81 -5.27 4.61
CA LEU A 48 -1.19 -3.97 4.94
C LEU A 48 -1.57 -3.49 6.34
N ASN A 49 -2.86 -3.61 6.72
CA ASN A 49 -3.33 -3.22 8.05
C ASN A 49 -2.81 -4.13 9.18
N ALA A 50 -2.35 -5.34 8.86
CA ALA A 50 -1.69 -6.21 9.83
C ALA A 50 -0.25 -5.75 10.18
N ILE A 51 0.33 -4.81 9.42
CA ILE A 51 1.66 -4.26 9.70
C ILE A 51 1.53 -3.18 10.78
N GLY A 52 2.22 -3.39 11.91
CA GLY A 52 2.23 -2.43 13.02
C GLY A 52 2.68 -1.03 12.56
N GLY A 53 1.83 -0.02 12.79
CA GLY A 53 2.09 1.37 12.41
C GLY A 53 1.71 1.73 10.98
N VAL A 54 1.07 0.82 10.23
CA VAL A 54 0.52 1.08 8.89
C VAL A 54 -1.00 1.18 8.97
N GLU A 55 -1.56 2.15 8.25
CA GLU A 55 -2.99 2.38 8.13
C GLU A 55 -3.30 2.66 6.66
N VAL A 56 -4.20 1.88 6.06
CA VAL A 56 -4.72 2.18 4.73
C VAL A 56 -5.79 3.26 4.84
N LEU A 57 -5.49 4.46 4.37
CA LEU A 57 -6.41 5.62 4.47
C LEU A 57 -7.49 5.62 3.39
N SER A 58 -7.14 5.22 2.17
CA SER A 58 -8.07 5.16 1.03
C SER A 58 -7.56 4.21 -0.04
N VAL A 59 -8.48 3.69 -0.85
CA VAL A 59 -8.18 2.88 -2.03
C VAL A 59 -9.03 3.40 -3.18
N THR A 60 -8.38 3.75 -4.28
CA THR A 60 -9.05 4.27 -5.48
C THR A 60 -8.63 3.42 -6.68
N PRO A 61 -9.58 2.81 -7.44
CA PRO A 61 -9.25 2.13 -8.67
C PRO A 61 -8.65 3.10 -9.70
N VAL A 62 -7.57 2.68 -10.34
CA VAL A 62 -6.94 3.37 -11.48
C VAL A 62 -7.32 2.65 -12.77
N SER A 63 -7.70 3.42 -13.80
CA SER A 63 -8.17 2.93 -15.11
C SER A 63 -7.07 3.00 -16.17
#